data_AF-A0A5S3RNM6-F1
#
_entry.id   AF-A0A5S3RNM6-F1
#
_cell.length_a   1.000
_cell.length_b   1.000
_cell.length_c   1.000
_cell.angle_alpha   90.00
_cell.angle_beta   90.00
_cell.angle_gamma   90.00
#
_symmetry.space_group_name_H-M   'P 1'
#
loop_
_entity.id
_entity.type
_entity.pdbx_description
1 polymer ?
#
loop_
_entity_poly.entity_id
_entity_poly.type
_entity_poly.pdbx_seq_one_letter_code
_entity_poly.pdbx_strand_id
1 'polypeptide(L)'
;MKASDFDKEFDDGSEILANLDLSQAKRTKQTTKRVNVDFPEWMLDSLDREASRVGVTRQSIIKVWLAERIENLNHHNMKHD
;
A
#
# COMPACT_ATOMS: atom_id res chain seq x y z
N MET A 1 -3.49 -24.33 -21.47
CA MET A 1 -4.58 -23.75 -22.28
C MET A 1 -4.05 -22.65 -23.18
N LYS A 2 -4.76 -22.29 -24.25
CA LYS A 2 -4.45 -21.07 -25.01
C LYS A 2 -5.02 -19.86 -24.26
N ALA A 3 -4.45 -18.68 -24.47
CA ALA A 3 -4.91 -17.44 -23.82
C ALA A 3 -6.40 -17.16 -24.10
N SER A 4 -6.85 -17.40 -25.34
CA SER A 4 -8.25 -17.24 -25.75
C SER A 4 -9.24 -18.09 -24.96
N ASP A 5 -8.81 -19.29 -24.55
CA ASP A 5 -9.67 -20.22 -23.82
C ASP A 5 -9.74 -19.82 -22.33
N PHE A 6 -8.63 -19.28 -21.81
CA PHE A 6 -8.55 -18.74 -20.45
C PHE A 6 -9.41 -17.49 -20.28
N ASP A 7 -9.33 -16.55 -21.21
CA ASP A 7 -10.13 -15.31 -21.17
C ASP A 7 -11.62 -15.65 -21.17
N LYS A 8 -12.03 -16.60 -22.01
CA LYS A 8 -13.42 -17.06 -22.07
C LYS A 8 -13.88 -17.72 -20.77
N GLU A 9 -13.08 -18.64 -20.20
CA GLU A 9 -13.42 -19.28 -18.92
C GLU A 9 -13.47 -18.27 -17.77
N PHE A 10 -12.61 -17.26 -17.78
CA PHE A 10 -12.62 -16.18 -16.80
C PHE A 10 -13.89 -15.32 -16.90
N ASP A 11 -14.24 -14.89 -18.13
CA ASP A 11 -15.42 -14.06 -18.39
C ASP A 11 -16.74 -14.81 -18.10
N ASP A 12 -16.77 -16.12 -18.36
CA ASP A 12 -17.91 -17.01 -18.05
C ASP A 12 -18.03 -17.31 -16.53
N GLY A 13 -17.15 -16.75 -15.70
CA GLY A 13 -17.15 -16.94 -14.24
C GLY A 13 -16.74 -18.35 -13.79
N SER A 14 -16.06 -19.09 -14.66
CA SER A 14 -15.59 -20.44 -14.38
C SER A 14 -14.36 -20.44 -13.48
N GLU A 15 -14.12 -21.53 -12.75
CA GLU A 15 -13.00 -21.65 -11.83
C GLU A 15 -11.67 -21.86 -12.58
N ILE A 16 -10.98 -20.76 -12.86
CA ILE A 16 -9.68 -20.76 -13.57
C ILE A 16 -8.47 -20.99 -12.65
N LEU A 17 -8.68 -21.04 -11.32
CA LEU A 17 -7.60 -21.13 -10.33
C LEU A 17 -6.75 -22.40 -10.48
N ALA A 18 -7.38 -23.51 -10.88
CA ALA A 18 -6.70 -24.79 -11.13
C ALA A 18 -5.70 -24.73 -12.30
N ASN A 19 -5.85 -23.74 -13.19
CA ASN A 19 -5.01 -23.52 -14.36
C ASN A 19 -3.83 -22.56 -14.10
N LEU A 20 -3.78 -21.93 -12.93
CA LEU A 20 -2.76 -20.95 -12.55
C LEU A 20 -1.66 -21.61 -11.70
N ASP A 21 -0.39 -21.39 -12.08
CA ASP A 21 0.73 -21.70 -11.19
C ASP A 21 0.84 -20.61 -10.11
N LEU A 22 0.33 -20.92 -8.93
CA LEU A 22 0.36 -20.04 -7.76
C LEU A 22 1.64 -20.17 -6.94
N SER A 23 2.65 -20.94 -7.39
CA SER A 23 3.91 -21.13 -6.63
C SER A 23 4.65 -19.82 -6.35
N GLN A 24 4.47 -18.80 -7.20
CA GLN A 24 5.01 -17.44 -7.04
C GLN A 24 3.96 -16.41 -6.61
N ALA A 25 2.72 -16.82 -6.36
CA ALA A 25 1.66 -15.91 -5.94
C ALA A 25 1.99 -15.36 -4.54
N LYS A 26 2.37 -14.08 -4.49
CA LYS A 26 2.73 -13.40 -3.24
C LYS A 26 1.99 -12.07 -3.13
N ARG A 27 1.49 -11.77 -1.93
CA ARG A 27 0.96 -10.44 -1.61
C ARG A 27 2.13 -9.51 -1.29
N THR A 28 2.66 -8.86 -2.33
CA THR A 28 3.90 -8.04 -2.27
C THR A 28 3.88 -6.91 -1.25
N LYS A 29 2.70 -6.40 -0.87
CA LYS A 29 2.54 -5.29 0.09
C LYS A 29 2.33 -5.75 1.55
N GLN A 30 2.40 -7.04 1.85
CA GLN A 30 2.12 -7.56 3.20
C GLN A 30 3.34 -7.69 4.12
N THR A 31 4.56 -7.57 3.59
CA THR A 31 5.77 -7.65 4.41
C THR A 31 5.98 -6.32 5.14
N THR A 32 5.85 -6.36 6.48
CA THR A 32 6.15 -5.20 7.33
C THR A 32 7.60 -5.26 7.78
N LYS A 33 8.33 -4.15 7.64
CA LYS A 33 9.70 -4.00 8.17
C LYS A 33 9.69 -2.93 9.24
N ARG A 34 10.24 -3.24 10.42
CA ARG A 34 10.42 -2.27 11.49
C ARG A 34 11.63 -1.39 11.21
N VAL A 35 11.44 -0.09 11.39
CA VAL A 35 12.47 0.94 11.25
C VAL A 35 12.47 1.79 12.52
N ASN A 36 13.64 2.23 12.95
CA ASN A 36 13.81 3.18 14.06
C ASN A 36 14.18 4.54 13.47
N VAL A 37 13.55 5.60 13.97
CA VAL A 37 13.75 6.97 13.51
C VAL A 37 13.71 7.89 14.72
N ASP A 38 14.67 8.78 14.83
CA ASP A 38 14.70 9.83 15.85
C ASP A 38 13.97 11.07 15.32
N PHE A 39 13.17 11.69 16.19
CA PHE A 39 12.40 12.89 15.88
C PHE A 39 12.76 14.00 16.87
N PRO A 40 12.90 15.26 16.41
CA PRO A 40 12.97 16.39 17.31
C PRO A 40 11.72 16.48 18.20
N GLU A 41 11.89 16.95 19.44
CA GLU A 41 10.81 17.03 20.43
C GLU A 41 9.61 17.84 19.93
N TRP A 42 9.86 19.01 19.32
CA TRP A 42 8.81 19.87 18.74
C TRP A 42 7.95 19.15 17.68
N MET A 43 8.55 18.20 16.96
CA MET A 43 7.86 17.43 15.93
C MET A 43 6.99 16.35 16.57
N LEU A 44 7.47 15.70 17.62
CA LEU A 44 6.68 14.73 18.39
C LEU A 44 5.45 15.38 19.01
N ASP A 45 5.61 16.56 19.62
CA ASP A 45 4.50 17.32 20.21
C ASP A 45 3.44 17.67 19.17
N SER A 46 3.88 18.08 17.98
CA SER A 46 2.99 18.40 16.85
C SER A 46 2.24 17.15 16.37
N LEU A 47 2.92 16.00 16.26
CA LEU A 47 2.33 14.73 15.87
C LEU A 47 1.32 14.24 16.90
N ASP A 48 1.61 14.37 18.19
CA ASP A 48 0.70 13.96 19.28
C ASP A 48 -0.57 14.78 19.32
N ARG A 49 -0.45 16.09 19.13
CA ARG A 49 -1.61 16.98 19.06
C ARG A 49 -2.54 16.59 17.92
N GLU A 50 -1.98 16.28 16.75
CA GLU A 50 -2.78 15.87 15.59
C GLU A 50 -3.35 14.47 15.71
N ALA A 51 -2.56 13.52 16.22
CA ALA A 51 -3.04 12.18 16.52
C ALA A 51 -4.23 12.23 17.50
N SER A 52 -4.14 13.06 18.54
CA SER A 52 -5.21 13.26 19.52
C SER A 52 -6.45 13.93 18.90
N ARG A 53 -6.27 14.96 18.06
CA ARG A 53 -7.38 15.64 17.38
C ARG A 53 -8.17 14.70 16.47
N VAL A 54 -7.48 13.80 15.77
CA VAL A 54 -8.09 12.83 14.85
C VAL A 54 -8.57 11.56 15.58
N GLY A 55 -8.10 11.30 16.81
CA GLY A 55 -8.45 10.12 17.59
C GLY A 55 -7.71 8.85 17.17
N VAL A 56 -6.44 9.00 16.75
CA VAL A 56 -5.58 7.89 16.30
C VAL A 56 -4.27 7.87 17.06
N THR A 57 -3.48 6.80 16.90
CA THR A 57 -2.13 6.73 17.48
C THR A 57 -1.13 7.58 16.70
N ARG A 58 -0.05 7.99 17.36
CA ARG A 58 1.11 8.64 16.70
C ARG A 58 1.64 7.82 15.51
N GLN A 59 1.71 6.50 15.64
CA GLN A 59 2.17 5.64 14.55
C GLN A 59 1.20 5.65 13.36
N SER A 60 -0.11 5.72 13.62
CA SER A 60 -1.10 5.81 12.56
C SER A 60 -1.00 7.12 11.79
N ILE A 61 -0.88 8.26 12.48
CA ILE A 61 -0.77 9.56 11.80
C ILE A 61 0.52 9.66 10.97
N ILE A 62 1.65 9.15 11.48
CA ILE A 62 2.92 9.07 10.73
C ILE A 62 2.74 8.26 9.44
N LYS A 63 2.07 7.09 9.50
CA LYS A 63 1.85 6.25 8.33
C LYS A 63 0.99 6.95 7.28
N VAL A 64 -0.11 7.59 7.69
CA VAL A 64 -1.03 8.27 6.78
C VAL A 64 -0.31 9.41 6.05
N TRP A 65 0.32 10.32 6.80
CA TRP A 65 1.00 11.46 6.18
C TRP A 65 2.17 11.05 5.29
N LEU A 66 2.93 10.01 5.68
CA LEU A 66 4.00 9.51 4.83
C LEU A 66 3.46 8.90 3.52
N ALA A 67 2.36 8.14 3.59
CA ALA A 67 1.71 7.59 2.41
C ALA A 67 1.19 8.70 1.49
N GLU A 68 0.45 9.67 2.04
CA GLU A 68 -0.04 10.83 1.29
C GLU A 68 1.10 11.61 0.62
N ARG A 69 2.21 11.81 1.33
CA ARG A 69 3.38 12.51 0.77
C ARG A 69 4.01 11.74 -0.39
N ILE A 70 4.15 10.41 -0.27
CA ILE A 70 4.70 9.55 -1.32
C ILE A 70 3.77 9.51 -2.53
N GLU A 71 2.46 9.35 -2.33
CA GLU A 71 1.47 9.38 -3.41
C GLU A 71 1.51 10.70 -4.16
N ASN A 72 1.58 11.83 -3.43
CA ASN A 72 1.70 13.14 -4.04
C ASN A 72 2.98 13.30 -4.88
N LEU A 73 4.11 12.74 -4.44
CA LEU A 73 5.36 12.74 -5.21
C LEU A 73 5.23 11.91 -6.49
N ASN A 74 4.64 10.71 -6.40
CA ASN A 74 4.42 9.84 -7.55
C ASN A 74 3.48 10.49 -8.57
N HIS A 75 2.42 11.17 -8.11
CA HIS A 75 1.51 11.91 -9.00
C HIS A 75 2.19 13.09 -9.70
N HIS A 76 3.16 13.75 -9.06
CA HIS A 76 3.92 14.82 -9.73
C HIS A 76 4.87 14.26 -10.80
N ASN A 77 5.57 13.17 -10.52
CA ASN A 77 6.47 12.56 -11.50
C ASN A 77 5.71 12.08 -12.75
N MET A 78 4.51 11.51 -12.60
CA MET A 78 3.67 11.06 -13.72
C MET A 78 3.13 12.20 -14.60
N LYS A 79 3.21 13.47 -14.18
CA LYS A 79 2.79 14.63 -14.98
C LYS A 79 3.95 15.28 -15.76
N HIS A 80 5.18 14.86 -15.48
CA HIS A 80 6.39 15.40 -16.08
C HIS A 80 7.06 14.44 -17.09
N ASP A 81 6.48 13.26 -17.30
CA ASP A 81 6.82 12.29 -18.36
C ASP A 81 5.74 12.31 -19.46
#